data_AF-A0A949FSD1-F1
#
_entry.id   AF-A0A949FSD1-F1
#
_cell.length_a   1.000
_cell.length_b   1.000
_cell.length_c   1.000
_cell.angle_alpha   90.00
_cell.angle_beta   90.00
_cell.angle_gamma   90.00
#
_symmetry.space_group_name_H-M   'P 1'
#
loop_
_entity.id
_entity.type
_entity.pdbx_description
1 polymer ?
#
loop_
_entity_poly.entity_id
_entity_poly.type
_entity_poly.pdbx_seq_one_letter_code
_entity_poly.pdbx_strand_id
1 'polypeptide(L)' 'MIIREAKLQHRTAKQYAAIDEAIRTVQFMRNKAVRCWMDNQGTNKAHL' A
#
# COMPACT_ATOMS: atom_id res chain seq x y z
N MET A 1 5.10 -13.14 7.28
CA MET A 1 5.30 -11.70 7.53
C MET A 1 6.54 -11.51 8.40
N ILE A 2 7.71 -11.93 7.91
CA ILE A 2 8.88 -12.18 8.78
C ILE A 2 9.55 -10.88 9.25
N ILE A 3 9.59 -9.85 8.40
CA ILE A 3 10.25 -8.56 8.73
C ILE A 3 9.46 -7.75 9.78
N ARG A 4 8.12 -7.83 9.77
CA ARG A 4 7.28 -7.06 10.71
C ARG A 4 7.33 -7.64 12.12
N GLU A 5 7.46 -8.96 12.29
CA GLU A 5 7.65 -9.57 13.61
C GLU A 5 9.03 -9.25 14.19
N ALA A 6 10.09 -9.29 13.36
CA ALA A 6 11.46 -8.99 13.79
C ALA A 6 11.66 -7.52 14.22
N LYS A 7 11.02 -6.55 13.54
CA LYS A 7 11.18 -5.11 13.87
C LYS A 7 10.22 -4.60 14.94
N LEU A 8 9.21 -5.37 15.33
CA LEU A 8 8.19 -4.96 16.31
C LEU A 8 8.24 -5.79 17.61
N GLN A 9 9.32 -6.54 17.85
CA GLN A 9 9.53 -7.23 19.13
C GLN A 9 9.22 -6.26 20.29
N HIS A 10 8.32 -6.69 21.18
CA HIS A 10 7.78 -5.92 22.32
C HIS A 10 6.70 -4.84 22.04
N ARG A 11 6.09 -4.77 20.85
CA ARG A 11 4.94 -3.88 20.59
C ARG A 11 3.60 -4.40 21.12
N THR A 12 2.69 -3.47 21.43
CA THR A 12 1.32 -3.78 21.88
C THR A 12 0.45 -4.26 20.71
N ALA A 13 -0.54 -5.11 20.99
CA ALA A 13 -1.52 -5.59 20.00
C ALA A 13 -2.18 -4.44 19.18
N LYS A 14 -2.44 -3.29 19.81
CA LYS A 14 -2.96 -2.09 19.14
C LYS A 14 -2.02 -1.54 18.06
N GLN A 15 -0.72 -1.56 18.31
CA GLN A 15 0.28 -1.08 17.35
C GLN A 15 0.41 -2.04 16.17
N TYR A 16 0.25 -3.34 16.41
CA TYR A 16 0.14 -4.31 15.33
C TYR A 16 -1.09 -4.02 14.47
N ALA A 17 -2.29 -3.92 15.06
CA ALA A 17 -3.51 -3.62 14.30
C ALA A 17 -3.40 -2.35 13.43
N ALA A 18 -2.83 -1.26 13.97
CA ALA A 18 -2.61 -0.02 13.23
C ALA A 18 -1.67 -0.19 12.02
N ILE A 19 -0.63 -1.02 12.15
CA ILE A 19 0.29 -1.30 11.04
C ILE A 19 -0.38 -2.19 9.98
N ASP A 20 -1.20 -3.16 10.38
CA ASP A 20 -1.93 -4.00 9.42
C ASP A 20 -2.94 -3.17 8.62
N GLU A 21 -3.63 -2.24 9.29
CA GLU A 21 -4.49 -1.26 8.63
C GLU A 21 -3.71 -0.38 7.65
N ALA A 22 -2.56 0.15 8.08
CA ALA A 22 -1.70 0.97 7.22
C ALA A 22 -1.21 0.20 5.99
N ILE A 23 -0.80 -1.06 6.14
CA ILE A 23 -0.40 -1.92 5.03
C ILE A 23 -1.57 -2.12 4.07
N ARG A 24 -2.77 -2.43 4.58
CA ARG A 24 -3.98 -2.61 3.74
C ARG A 24 -4.30 -1.35 2.94
N THR A 25 -4.19 -0.19 3.58
CA THR A 25 -4.44 1.11 2.97
C THR A 25 -3.44 1.41 1.85
N VAL A 26 -2.14 1.20 2.09
CA VAL A 26 -1.10 1.42 1.06
C VAL A 26 -1.25 0.43 -0.09
N GLN A 27 -1.61 -0.84 0.18
CA GLN A 27 -1.89 -1.81 -0.87
C GLN A 27 -3.07 -1.39 -1.75
N PHE A 28 -4.14 -0.85 -1.16
CA PHE A 28 -5.27 -0.30 -1.90
C PHE A 28 -4.86 0.86 -2.79
N MET A 29 -4.11 1.84 -2.25
CA MET A 29 -3.60 2.98 -3.01
C MET A 29 -2.72 2.53 -4.18
N ARG A 30 -1.78 1.60 -3.94
CA ARG A 30 -0.92 1.04 -4.98
C ARG A 30 -1.74 0.35 -6.06
N ASN A 31 -2.72 -0.48 -5.69
CA ASN A 31 -3.57 -1.18 -6.65
C ASN A 31 -4.35 -0.18 -7.51
N LYS A 32 -4.83 0.93 -6.92
CA LYS A 32 -5.51 1.99 -7.66
C LYS A 32 -4.57 2.74 -8.61
N ALA A 33 -3.34 3.04 -8.18
CA ALA A 33 -2.34 3.66 -9.05
C ALA A 33 -1.96 2.77 -10.24
N VAL A 34 -1.77 1.46 -9.99
CA VAL A 34 -1.49 0.48 -11.06
C VAL A 34 -2.66 0.39 -12.03
N ARG A 35 -3.91 0.32 -11.53
CA ARG A 35 -5.10 0.30 -12.39
C ARG A 35 -5.18 1.57 -13.24
N CYS A 36 -4.98 2.73 -12.63
CA CYS A 36 -4.92 4.02 -13.34
C CYS A 36 -3.87 4.00 -14.45
N TRP A 37 -2.67 3.47 -14.19
CA TRP A 37 -1.64 3.34 -15.22
C TRP A 37 -2.05 2.39 -16.36
N MET A 38 -2.68 1.26 -16.04
CA MET A 38 -3.19 0.31 -17.04
C MET A 38 -4.31 0.90 -17.89
N ASP A 39 -5.20 1.70 -17.29
CA ASP A 39 -6.32 2.34 -17.98
C ASP A 39 -5.88 3.46 -18.93
N ASN A 40 -4.79 4.15 -18.58
CA ASN A 40 -4.28 5.30 -19.31
C ASN A 40 -3.07 4.95 -20.20
N GLN A 41 -2.86 3.69 -20.55
CA GLN A 41 -1.77 3.30 -21.46
C GLN A 41 -1.95 3.93 -22.84
N GLY A 42 -0.88 4.55 -23.36
CA GLY A 42 -0.91 5.27 -24.64
C GLY A 42 -1.40 6.72 -24.57
N THR A 43 -1.77 7.22 -23.38
CA THR A 43 -2.05 8.66 -23.21
C THR A 43 -0.77 9.48 -23.10
N ASN A 44 -0.75 10.61 -23.80
CA ASN A 44 0.32 11.62 -23.80
C ASN A 44 -0.27 12.90 -23.16
N LYS A 45 0.58 13.74 -22.53
CA LYS A 45 0.19 15.03 -21.93
C LYS A 45 -0.65 15.95 -22.83
N ALA A 46 -0.66 15.75 -24.14
CA ALA A 46 -1.44 16.50 -25.12
C ALA A 46 -2.95 16.15 -25.14
N HIS A 47 -3.39 15.09 -24.44
CA HIS A 47 -4.80 14.65 -24.37
C HIS A 47 -5.41 14.73 -22.95
N LEU A 48 -4.75 15.41 -22.01
CA LEU A 48 -5.29 15.78 -20.70
C LEU A 48 -5.73 17.24 -20.71
#